data_AF-A0A3M2AAV5-F1
#
_entry.id   AF-A0A3M2AAV5-F1
#
_cell.length_a   1.000
_cell.length_b   1.000
_cell.length_c   1.000
_cell.angle_alpha   90.00
_cell.angle_beta   90.00
_cell.angle_gamma   90.00
#
_symmetry.space_group_name_H-M   'P 1'
#
loop_
_entity.id
_entity.type
_entity.pdbx_description
1 polymer ?
#
loop_
_entity_poly.entity_id
_entity_poly.type
_entity_poly.pdbx_seq_one_letter_code
_entity_poly.pdbx_strand_id
1 'polypeptide(L)'
;MKTILLLLFAFLYTFASHVVVLYADGRVGVVEKKLLYKLKSQVVYYQEPIKMKLHDPIIRGYSVCLHLDGSSRLSFAVQEGQRLSLFPYNLSINYSGSCTGSPQSLVCQRGDLFIDYSSSSQGRLIISSENYPLNILGSFVVGTGASLGGLGGRGVIVGVVDSGIDYCHWAFRNPDGSTRLLYFYDLETGRVLDRNGINQAIQQGVCNGDPHGHGTAVAGILAGRDHQTGYSGIAPMADIIGVKALVQGDISDAGVIQGIDFIRQKAKELSKPAVVNISLGTHNDPHDGTGLLDRYIDQVSASGFIVVVSAGNEGHMRLHAKTRVNPSSNLRFNLEGFGTIVGWYSGSITRLGVCSSSCLYAQAGQTVSSTVASMVISQLPTVELTVCPA
;
A
#
# COMPACT_ATOMS: atom_id res chain seq x y z
N MET A 1 -5.00 -11.35 35.79
CA MET A 1 -4.80 -9.93 35.42
C MET A 1 -3.33 -9.50 35.24
N LYS A 2 -2.36 -10.42 35.12
CA LYS A 2 -0.92 -10.09 34.93
C LYS A 2 -0.31 -10.60 33.60
N THR A 3 -1.06 -11.34 32.79
CA THR A 3 -0.51 -12.04 31.61
C THR A 3 -0.73 -11.28 30.29
N ILE A 4 -1.61 -10.27 30.26
CA ILE A 4 -1.95 -9.51 29.04
C ILE A 4 -1.05 -8.26 28.88
N LEU A 5 -0.38 -7.81 29.94
CA LEU A 5 0.50 -6.63 29.91
C LEU A 5 1.89 -6.91 29.30
N LEU A 6 2.31 -8.18 29.18
CA LEU A 6 3.61 -8.54 28.59
C LEU A 6 3.59 -8.60 27.05
N LEU A 7 2.44 -8.88 26.42
CA LEU A 7 2.36 -9.02 24.96
C LEU A 7 2.39 -7.66 24.22
N LEU A 8 1.96 -6.59 24.88
CA LEU A 8 2.06 -5.22 24.34
C LEU A 8 3.47 -4.62 24.49
N PHE A 9 4.28 -5.10 25.43
CA PHE A 9 5.70 -4.71 25.54
C PHE A 9 6.61 -5.50 24.59
N ALA A 10 6.20 -6.70 24.15
CA ALA A 10 6.98 -7.53 23.23
C ALA A 10 7.00 -7.00 21.78
N PHE A 11 5.99 -6.23 21.36
CA PHE A 11 5.93 -5.65 20.02
C PHE A 11 6.74 -4.34 19.87
N LEU A 12 7.15 -3.74 20.99
CA LEU A 12 7.99 -2.52 21.02
C LEU A 12 9.50 -2.83 21.11
N TYR A 13 9.90 -4.11 21.18
CA TYR A 13 11.29 -4.50 21.48
C TYR A 13 12.08 -5.15 20.34
N THR A 14 11.55 -5.26 19.13
CA THR A 14 12.20 -6.06 18.06
C THR A 14 12.86 -5.28 16.92
N PHE A 15 12.68 -3.96 16.81
CA PHE A 15 13.39 -3.16 15.80
C PHE A 15 14.73 -2.56 16.26
N ALA A 16 15.09 -2.71 17.55
CA ALA A 16 16.32 -2.14 18.10
C ALA A 16 17.56 -3.06 17.96
N SER A 17 17.39 -4.27 17.44
CA SER A 17 18.45 -5.28 17.39
C SER A 17 19.21 -5.31 16.07
N HIS A 18 18.80 -4.56 15.04
CA HIS A 18 19.41 -4.59 13.71
C HIS A 18 19.93 -3.21 13.31
N VAL A 19 21.02 -3.14 12.55
CA VAL A 19 21.61 -1.90 12.01
C VAL A 19 21.69 -2.00 10.49
N VAL A 20 21.63 -0.86 9.81
CA VAL A 20 22.02 -0.79 8.39
C VAL A 20 23.54 -0.73 8.33
N VAL A 21 24.16 -1.52 7.46
CA VAL A 21 25.60 -1.58 7.27
C VAL A 21 25.95 -1.35 5.81
N LEU A 22 26.94 -0.48 5.59
CA LEU A 22 27.62 -0.30 4.31
C LEU A 22 28.88 -1.16 4.32
N TYR A 23 28.93 -2.12 3.41
CA TYR A 23 30.06 -3.00 3.21
C TYR A 23 31.15 -2.33 2.37
N ALA A 24 32.39 -2.80 2.49
CA ALA A 24 33.56 -2.29 1.76
C ALA A 24 33.46 -2.44 0.23
N ASP A 25 32.58 -3.33 -0.23
CA ASP A 25 32.24 -3.51 -1.64
C ASP A 25 31.05 -2.65 -2.10
N GLY A 26 30.62 -1.69 -1.28
CA GLY A 26 29.56 -0.74 -1.60
C GLY A 26 28.14 -1.26 -1.37
N ARG A 27 27.97 -2.53 -0.97
CA ARG A 27 26.63 -3.09 -0.69
C ARG A 27 26.06 -2.54 0.61
N VAL A 28 24.75 -2.37 0.66
CA VAL A 28 24.01 -2.04 1.88
C VAL A 28 23.30 -3.30 2.38
N GLY A 29 23.35 -3.57 3.67
CA GLY A 29 22.61 -4.67 4.29
C GLY A 29 22.10 -4.34 5.68
N VAL A 30 21.30 -5.25 6.24
CA VAL A 30 20.77 -5.13 7.60
C VAL A 30 21.34 -6.29 8.43
N VAL A 31 21.98 -5.98 9.55
CA VAL A 31 22.66 -6.99 10.39
C VAL A 31 22.24 -6.81 11.84
N GLU A 32 22.06 -7.92 12.57
CA GLU A 32 21.90 -7.82 14.02
C GLU A 32 23.10 -7.11 14.64
N LYS A 33 22.83 -6.08 15.44
CA LYS A 33 23.80 -5.27 16.15
C LYS A 33 24.77 -6.11 16.99
N LYS A 34 24.33 -7.26 17.51
CA LYS A 34 25.19 -8.20 18.23
C LYS A 34 26.17 -8.94 17.34
N LEU A 35 25.96 -9.02 16.02
CA LEU A 35 26.83 -9.68 15.05
C LEU A 35 27.81 -8.73 14.35
N LEU A 36 27.65 -7.41 14.51
CA LEU A 36 28.52 -6.37 13.94
C LEU A 36 30.01 -6.60 14.21
N TYR A 37 30.36 -7.11 15.40
CA TYR A 37 31.76 -7.39 15.76
C TYR A 37 32.43 -8.43 14.85
N LYS A 38 31.65 -9.35 14.27
CA LYS A 38 32.13 -10.39 13.35
C LYS A 38 32.38 -9.86 11.93
N LEU A 39 31.87 -8.67 11.60
CA LEU A 39 31.90 -8.09 10.25
C LEU A 39 32.77 -6.83 10.15
N LYS A 40 33.51 -6.47 11.20
CA LYS A 40 34.29 -5.22 11.27
C LYS A 40 35.26 -5.01 10.10
N SER A 41 35.82 -6.08 9.52
CA SER A 41 36.72 -5.98 8.36
C SER A 41 36.01 -5.78 7.03
N GLN A 42 34.70 -6.01 6.98
CA GLN A 42 33.89 -5.95 5.77
C GLN A 42 32.95 -4.74 5.77
N VAL A 43 32.78 -4.07 6.90
CA VAL A 43 31.84 -2.95 7.11
C VAL A 43 32.62 -1.65 7.26
N VAL A 44 32.34 -0.69 6.39
CA VAL A 44 32.97 0.64 6.42
C VAL A 44 32.15 1.63 7.26
N TYR A 45 30.85 1.41 7.31
CA TYR A 45 29.92 2.27 8.05
C TYR A 45 28.72 1.46 8.52
N TYR A 46 28.17 1.82 9.68
CA TYR A 46 26.87 1.32 10.11
C TYR A 46 26.03 2.45 10.70
N GLN A 47 24.73 2.39 10.43
CA GLN A 47 23.75 3.32 10.93
C GLN A 47 22.87 2.61 11.94
N GLU A 48 22.85 3.14 13.17
CA GLU A 48 21.88 2.74 14.18
C GLU A 48 20.46 3.00 13.68
N PRO A 49 19.46 2.19 14.08
CA PRO A 49 18.06 2.50 13.83
C PRO A 49 17.78 3.94 14.21
N ILE A 50 17.33 4.73 13.23
CA ILE A 50 16.86 6.07 13.50
C ILE A 50 15.66 5.90 14.43
N LYS A 51 15.83 6.23 15.71
CA LYS A 51 14.72 6.26 16.66
C LYS A 51 13.81 7.41 16.24
N MET A 52 12.81 7.08 15.42
CA MET A 52 11.76 8.00 15.07
C MET A 52 10.98 8.31 16.34
N LYS A 53 11.17 9.50 16.88
CA LYS A 53 10.28 10.05 17.89
C LYS A 53 9.06 10.57 17.13
N LEU A 54 7.90 9.99 17.39
CA LEU A 54 6.65 10.60 16.95
C LEU A 54 6.60 12.00 17.55
N HIS A 55 6.62 13.02 16.70
CA HIS A 55 6.51 14.40 17.13
C HIS A 55 5.10 14.70 17.68
N ASP A 56 4.12 13.89 17.28
CA ASP A 56 2.72 14.02 17.68
C ASP A 56 2.16 12.72 18.27
N PRO A 57 1.33 12.78 19.32
CA PRO A 57 0.60 11.61 19.82
C PRO A 57 -0.39 11.10 18.77
N ILE A 58 -0.41 9.79 18.56
CA ILE A 58 -1.39 9.08 17.73
C ILE A 58 -2.64 8.86 18.59
N ILE A 59 -3.71 9.61 18.34
CA ILE A 59 -5.05 9.40 18.93
C ILE A 59 -5.79 8.39 18.04
N ARG A 60 -6.62 7.52 18.61
CA ARG A 60 -7.23 6.41 17.88
C ARG A 60 -8.61 6.78 17.32
N GLY A 61 -8.67 7.19 16.05
CA GLY A 61 -9.91 7.27 15.27
C GLY A 61 -9.76 6.47 13.97
N TYR A 62 -10.79 5.69 13.60
CA TYR A 62 -10.74 4.76 12.49
C TYR A 62 -11.98 4.91 11.63
N SER A 63 -11.81 5.27 10.35
CA SER A 63 -12.90 5.16 9.39
C SER A 63 -12.67 3.96 8.49
N VAL A 64 -13.75 3.34 8.05
CA VAL A 64 -13.74 2.17 7.19
C VAL A 64 -14.63 2.44 5.99
N CYS A 65 -14.13 2.15 4.80
CA CYS A 65 -14.90 2.18 3.57
C CYS A 65 -15.26 0.75 3.14
N LEU A 66 -16.54 0.52 2.85
CA LEU A 66 -17.09 -0.74 2.35
C LEU A 66 -17.78 -0.52 1.00
N HIS A 67 -17.45 -1.35 0.01
CA HIS A 67 -18.14 -1.42 -1.27
C HIS A 67 -19.17 -2.54 -1.21
N LEU A 68 -20.43 -2.21 -1.50
CA LEU A 68 -21.58 -3.06 -1.22
C LEU A 68 -22.51 -3.10 -2.44
N ASP A 69 -22.75 -4.29 -2.94
CA ASP A 69 -23.59 -4.53 -4.12
C ASP A 69 -24.81 -5.37 -3.74
N GLY A 70 -25.97 -5.05 -4.32
CA GLY A 70 -27.23 -5.74 -4.04
C GLY A 70 -27.79 -5.48 -2.64
N SER A 71 -28.46 -6.47 -2.08
CA SER A 71 -29.10 -6.39 -0.76
C SER A 71 -28.59 -7.49 0.16
N SER A 72 -28.05 -7.13 1.32
CA SER A 72 -27.55 -8.07 2.32
C SER A 72 -27.48 -7.43 3.71
N ARG A 73 -26.92 -8.15 4.68
CA ARG A 73 -26.68 -7.69 6.05
C ARG A 73 -25.21 -7.80 6.41
N LEU A 74 -24.66 -6.72 6.98
CA LEU A 74 -23.35 -6.69 7.63
C LEU A 74 -23.52 -6.83 9.14
N SER A 75 -22.57 -7.47 9.80
CA SER A 75 -22.48 -7.48 11.27
C SER A 75 -21.05 -7.36 11.75
N PHE A 76 -20.82 -6.58 12.81
CA PHE A 76 -19.53 -6.49 13.48
C PHE A 76 -19.70 -6.12 14.96
N ALA A 77 -18.71 -6.52 15.75
CA ALA A 77 -18.69 -6.28 17.18
C ALA A 77 -18.34 -4.83 17.50
N VAL A 78 -19.01 -4.26 18.50
CA VAL A 78 -18.83 -2.90 19.01
C VAL A 78 -18.52 -2.90 20.51
N GLN A 79 -17.80 -1.88 20.96
CA GLN A 79 -17.42 -1.70 22.36
C GLN A 79 -18.38 -0.78 23.11
N GLU A 80 -18.42 -0.92 24.43
CA GLU A 80 -19.18 -0.02 25.29
C GLU A 80 -18.64 1.40 25.22
N GLY A 81 -19.54 2.36 24.95
CA GLY A 81 -19.20 3.77 24.73
C GLY A 81 -18.60 4.06 23.36
N GLN A 82 -18.51 3.09 22.45
CA GLN A 82 -18.03 3.32 21.09
C GLN A 82 -18.97 4.27 20.35
N ARG A 83 -18.40 5.28 19.69
CA ARG A 83 -19.15 6.26 18.90
C ARG A 83 -18.92 5.99 17.42
N LEU A 84 -20.01 5.90 16.67
CA LEU A 84 -20.00 5.59 15.24
C LEU A 84 -20.79 6.60 14.41
N SER A 85 -20.36 6.80 13.17
CA SER A 85 -21.12 7.53 12.15
C SER A 85 -21.15 6.72 10.86
N LEU A 86 -22.35 6.56 10.28
CA LEU A 86 -22.64 5.79 9.07
C LEU A 86 -22.98 6.76 7.93
N PHE A 87 -22.26 6.67 6.83
CA PHE A 87 -22.44 7.50 5.64
C PHE A 87 -22.65 6.62 4.40
N PRO A 88 -23.92 6.37 4.03
CA PRO A 88 -24.25 5.63 2.82
C PRO A 88 -24.17 6.52 1.57
N TYR A 89 -23.68 5.97 0.46
CA TYR A 89 -23.64 6.58 -0.87
C TYR A 89 -24.19 5.61 -1.91
N ASN A 90 -25.21 6.04 -2.66
CA ASN A 90 -25.98 5.18 -3.58
C ASN A 90 -26.45 3.87 -2.92
N LEU A 91 -26.76 3.95 -1.62
CA LEU A 91 -27.06 2.82 -0.75
C LEU A 91 -28.17 3.24 0.21
N SER A 92 -29.16 2.38 0.42
CA SER A 92 -30.11 2.51 1.53
C SER A 92 -29.65 1.63 2.69
N ILE A 93 -29.66 2.16 3.91
CA ILE A 93 -29.27 1.41 5.11
C ILE A 93 -30.35 1.49 6.19
N ASN A 94 -30.49 0.38 6.93
CA ASN A 94 -31.13 0.32 8.24
C ASN A 94 -30.16 -0.36 9.21
N TYR A 95 -30.16 0.05 10.48
CA TYR A 95 -29.31 -0.58 11.48
C TYR A 95 -30.13 -1.01 12.70
N SER A 96 -29.64 -2.05 13.37
CA SER A 96 -30.21 -2.60 14.60
C SER A 96 -29.12 -3.23 15.46
N GLY A 97 -29.45 -3.59 16.71
CA GLY A 97 -28.51 -4.21 17.64
C GLY A 97 -28.01 -3.23 18.70
N SER A 98 -26.71 -3.26 18.98
CA SER A 98 -26.12 -2.66 20.19
C SER A 98 -25.80 -1.16 20.11
N CYS A 99 -26.22 -0.44 19.06
CA CYS A 99 -26.03 1.01 18.94
C CYS A 99 -27.35 1.75 18.79
N THR A 100 -27.45 2.91 19.44
CA THR A 100 -28.63 3.80 19.40
C THR A 100 -28.22 5.22 18.99
N GLY A 101 -29.18 6.03 18.55
CA GLY A 101 -28.93 7.38 18.04
C GLY A 101 -29.33 7.52 16.58
N SER A 102 -28.84 8.56 15.91
CA SER A 102 -28.97 8.75 14.46
C SER A 102 -27.78 8.10 13.72
N PRO A 103 -27.88 7.79 12.41
CA PRO A 103 -26.76 7.23 11.65
C PRO A 103 -25.47 8.02 11.81
N GLN A 104 -25.52 9.36 11.93
CA GLN A 104 -24.35 10.22 12.03
C GLN A 104 -23.81 10.35 13.47
N SER A 105 -24.55 9.86 14.48
CA SER A 105 -24.24 10.07 15.89
C SER A 105 -24.64 8.85 16.75
N LEU A 106 -24.15 7.67 16.37
CA LEU A 106 -24.43 6.44 17.09
C LEU A 106 -23.57 6.33 18.34
N VAL A 107 -24.18 5.84 19.43
CA VAL A 107 -23.49 5.45 20.66
C VAL A 107 -23.80 3.98 20.93
N CYS A 108 -22.75 3.19 21.11
CA CYS A 108 -22.83 1.75 21.22
C CYS A 108 -22.62 1.26 22.64
N GLN A 109 -23.33 0.17 22.97
CA GLN A 109 -23.03 -0.71 24.08
C GLN A 109 -22.25 -1.92 23.58
N ARG A 110 -21.59 -2.67 24.46
CA ARG A 110 -20.87 -3.88 24.06
C ARG A 110 -21.85 -4.89 23.44
N GLY A 111 -21.56 -5.35 22.22
CA GLY A 111 -22.37 -6.33 21.49
C GLY A 111 -22.14 -6.21 19.99
N ASP A 112 -23.15 -6.54 19.19
CA ASP A 112 -23.05 -6.51 17.72
C ASP A 112 -23.94 -5.42 17.13
N LEU A 113 -23.41 -4.71 16.13
CA LEU A 113 -24.18 -3.82 15.27
C LEU A 113 -24.49 -4.55 13.97
N PHE A 114 -25.78 -4.57 13.59
CA PHE A 114 -26.26 -5.12 12.32
C PHE A 114 -26.63 -3.97 11.39
N ILE A 115 -26.16 -4.01 10.15
CA ILE A 115 -26.50 -3.03 9.11
C ILE A 115 -27.10 -3.78 7.92
N ASP A 116 -28.41 -3.65 7.75
CA ASP A 116 -29.13 -4.09 6.56
C ASP A 116 -28.94 -3.04 5.47
N TYR A 117 -28.53 -3.47 4.28
CA TYR A 117 -28.31 -2.57 3.16
C TYR A 117 -29.00 -3.06 1.89
N SER A 118 -29.37 -2.11 1.04
CA SER A 118 -29.86 -2.38 -0.31
C SER A 118 -29.34 -1.33 -1.29
N SER A 119 -28.84 -1.81 -2.43
CA SER A 119 -28.40 -0.98 -3.55
C SER A 119 -28.84 -1.58 -4.88
N SER A 120 -29.25 -0.71 -5.81
CA SER A 120 -29.55 -1.05 -7.21
C SER A 120 -28.32 -0.98 -8.12
N SER A 121 -27.18 -0.51 -7.61
CA SER A 121 -25.91 -0.35 -8.32
C SER A 121 -24.74 -0.56 -7.35
N GLN A 122 -23.50 -0.20 -7.71
CA GLN A 122 -22.41 -0.22 -6.72
C GLN A 122 -22.63 0.83 -5.64
N GLY A 123 -23.00 0.36 -4.45
CA GLY A 123 -23.20 1.19 -3.26
C GLY A 123 -21.93 1.26 -2.41
N ARG A 124 -21.83 2.30 -1.59
CA ARG A 124 -20.73 2.44 -0.63
C ARG A 124 -21.25 2.82 0.75
N LEU A 125 -20.65 2.23 1.76
CA LEU A 125 -20.89 2.57 3.16
C LEU A 125 -19.57 2.96 3.81
N ILE A 126 -19.50 4.20 4.31
CA ILE A 126 -18.41 4.65 5.16
C ILE A 126 -18.87 4.58 6.61
N ILE A 127 -18.07 3.91 7.44
CA ILE A 127 -18.29 3.77 8.88
C ILE A 127 -17.12 4.44 9.59
N SER A 128 -17.38 5.52 10.29
CA SER A 128 -16.36 6.17 11.12
C SER A 128 -16.53 5.80 12.57
N SER A 129 -15.43 5.53 13.26
CA SER A 129 -15.37 5.31 14.70
C SER A 129 -14.40 6.27 15.38
N GLU A 130 -14.90 7.01 16.36
CA GLU A 130 -14.16 8.09 17.00
C GLU A 130 -13.11 7.60 18.01
N ASN A 131 -13.39 6.47 18.69
CA ASN A 131 -12.70 6.09 19.92
C ASN A 131 -12.23 4.63 19.97
N TYR A 132 -12.65 3.77 19.04
CA TYR A 132 -12.26 2.37 19.00
C TYR A 132 -11.99 1.90 17.55
N PRO A 133 -11.07 0.94 17.35
CA PRO A 133 -10.85 0.33 16.04
C PRO A 133 -12.08 -0.42 15.55
N LEU A 134 -12.37 -0.24 14.26
CA LEU A 134 -13.29 -1.10 13.52
C LEU A 134 -12.49 -2.28 12.96
N ASN A 135 -12.99 -3.49 13.19
CA ASN A 135 -12.43 -4.71 12.61
C ASN A 135 -13.54 -5.39 11.79
N ILE A 136 -13.64 -4.99 10.52
CA ILE A 136 -14.60 -5.53 9.56
C ILE A 136 -13.80 -6.25 8.48
N LEU A 137 -14.13 -7.51 8.22
CA LEU A 137 -13.47 -8.30 7.17
C LEU A 137 -13.72 -7.67 5.79
N GLY A 138 -12.68 -7.63 4.95
CA GLY A 138 -12.76 -7.05 3.61
C GLY A 138 -12.87 -5.52 3.60
N SER A 139 -12.44 -4.86 4.68
CA SER A 139 -12.60 -3.43 4.86
C SER A 139 -11.26 -2.70 4.94
N PHE A 140 -11.26 -1.45 4.47
CA PHE A 140 -10.04 -0.62 4.42
C PHE A 140 -10.07 0.44 5.51
N VAL A 141 -9.06 0.44 6.36
CA VAL A 141 -8.92 1.39 7.47
C VAL A 141 -8.30 2.70 6.97
N VAL A 142 -9.06 3.78 7.08
CA VAL A 142 -8.69 5.14 6.72
C VAL A 142 -8.13 5.82 7.97
N GLY A 143 -6.80 5.92 8.03
CA GLY A 143 -5.93 6.68 8.95
C GLY A 143 -5.70 6.28 10.41
N THR A 144 -5.04 7.20 11.14
CA THR A 144 -4.34 6.91 12.41
C THR A 144 -4.65 7.87 13.55
N GLY A 145 -5.38 8.98 13.32
CA GLY A 145 -5.75 9.99 14.31
C GLY A 145 -4.57 10.76 14.91
N ALA A 146 -3.54 11.10 14.12
CA ALA A 146 -2.43 11.91 14.62
C ALA A 146 -2.88 13.30 15.10
N SER A 147 -2.38 13.72 16.28
CA SER A 147 -2.60 15.05 16.84
C SER A 147 -1.87 16.12 16.03
N LEU A 148 -2.50 17.28 15.84
CA LEU A 148 -1.91 18.44 15.16
C LEU A 148 -0.97 19.21 16.10
N GLY A 149 0.31 18.86 16.16
CA GLY A 149 1.35 19.66 16.83
C GLY A 149 1.79 20.92 16.07
N GLY A 150 1.01 21.37 15.08
CA GLY A 150 1.30 22.55 14.24
C GLY A 150 1.95 22.24 12.88
N LEU A 151 2.26 20.99 12.57
CA LEU A 151 2.87 20.55 11.30
C LEU A 151 1.90 19.74 10.43
N GLY A 152 0.71 20.28 10.13
CA GLY A 152 -0.33 19.57 9.38
C GLY A 152 -0.07 19.36 7.87
N GLY A 153 1.14 19.63 7.37
CA GLY A 153 1.50 19.47 5.95
C GLY A 153 0.99 20.56 5.00
N ARG A 154 0.53 21.71 5.52
CA ARG A 154 0.04 22.83 4.70
C ARG A 154 1.10 23.27 3.69
N GLY A 155 0.69 23.40 2.43
CA GLY A 155 1.56 23.83 1.32
C GLY A 155 2.37 22.70 0.69
N VAL A 156 2.26 21.48 1.20
CA VAL A 156 2.85 20.26 0.62
C VAL A 156 1.74 19.46 -0.07
N ILE A 157 2.08 18.84 -1.19
CA ILE A 157 1.23 17.87 -1.87
C ILE A 157 1.54 16.47 -1.34
N VAL A 158 0.51 15.75 -0.92
CA VAL A 158 0.56 14.29 -0.74
C VAL A 158 0.02 13.65 -2.01
N GLY A 159 0.90 12.94 -2.73
CA GLY A 159 0.56 12.15 -3.89
C GLY A 159 0.29 10.70 -3.51
N VAL A 160 -0.76 10.09 -4.06
CA VAL A 160 -1.09 8.67 -3.84
C VAL A 160 -1.26 7.99 -5.18
N VAL A 161 -0.41 7.02 -5.47
CA VAL A 161 -0.50 6.17 -6.67
C VAL A 161 -0.89 4.77 -6.21
N ASP A 162 -2.16 4.41 -6.40
CA ASP A 162 -2.76 3.23 -5.77
C ASP A 162 -4.03 2.78 -6.54
N SER A 163 -4.97 2.09 -5.90
CA SER A 163 -6.26 1.68 -6.46
C SER A 163 -7.22 2.83 -6.79
N GLY A 164 -6.86 4.05 -6.38
CA GLY A 164 -7.65 5.26 -6.51
C GLY A 164 -7.85 5.97 -5.19
N ILE A 165 -8.75 6.96 -5.16
CA ILE A 165 -9.21 7.59 -3.91
C ILE A 165 -10.72 7.82 -4.02
N ASP A 166 -11.45 7.40 -3.00
CA ASP A 166 -12.84 7.83 -2.81
C ASP A 166 -12.90 9.32 -2.43
N TYR A 167 -12.92 10.19 -3.43
CA TYR A 167 -13.04 11.63 -3.22
C TYR A 167 -14.40 12.08 -2.67
N CYS A 168 -15.41 11.19 -2.58
CA CYS A 168 -16.67 11.50 -1.89
C CYS A 168 -16.56 11.36 -0.37
N HIS A 169 -15.56 10.63 0.14
CA HIS A 169 -15.40 10.42 1.57
C HIS A 169 -15.15 11.74 2.29
N TRP A 170 -15.85 11.96 3.43
CA TRP A 170 -15.71 13.16 4.25
C TRP A 170 -14.27 13.47 4.72
N ALA A 171 -13.41 12.45 4.81
CA ALA A 171 -11.99 12.62 5.13
C ALA A 171 -11.22 13.44 4.08
N PHE A 172 -11.73 13.52 2.85
CA PHE A 172 -11.10 14.25 1.76
C PHE A 172 -11.91 15.48 1.34
N ARG A 173 -12.81 15.95 2.22
CA ARG A 173 -13.65 17.13 2.00
C ARG A 173 -13.31 18.24 2.99
N ASN A 174 -13.48 19.47 2.54
CA ASN A 174 -13.48 20.64 3.39
C ASN A 174 -14.80 20.72 4.18
N PRO A 175 -14.89 21.54 5.24
CA PRO A 175 -16.12 21.72 6.00
C PRO A 175 -17.32 22.19 5.17
N ASP A 176 -17.09 22.91 4.08
CA ASP A 176 -18.13 23.35 3.13
C ASP A 176 -18.58 22.23 2.16
N GLY A 177 -17.99 21.03 2.28
CA GLY A 177 -18.27 19.87 1.45
C GLY A 177 -17.52 19.86 0.11
N SER A 178 -16.70 20.86 -0.22
CA SER A 178 -15.83 20.82 -1.40
C SER A 178 -14.67 19.83 -1.21
N THR A 179 -14.08 19.33 -2.28
CA THR A 179 -12.93 18.40 -2.22
C THR A 179 -11.64 19.08 -1.76
N ARG A 180 -10.78 18.31 -1.08
CA ARG A 180 -9.38 18.66 -0.78
C ARG A 180 -8.40 18.16 -1.84
N LEU A 181 -8.84 17.32 -2.78
CA LEU A 181 -7.99 16.86 -3.87
C LEU A 181 -7.80 18.00 -4.88
N LEU A 182 -6.55 18.22 -5.29
CA LEU A 182 -6.21 19.12 -6.39
C LEU A 182 -6.59 18.50 -7.72
N TYR A 183 -6.20 17.23 -7.87
CA TYR A 183 -6.37 16.44 -9.07
C TYR A 183 -6.64 14.98 -8.71
N PHE A 184 -7.42 14.33 -9.57
CA PHE A 184 -7.61 12.89 -9.59
C PHE A 184 -7.38 12.39 -11.01
N TYR A 185 -6.48 11.42 -11.19
CA TYR A 185 -6.19 10.82 -12.49
C TYR A 185 -6.57 9.34 -12.48
N ASP A 186 -7.50 8.97 -13.36
CA ASP A 186 -7.87 7.57 -13.62
C ASP A 186 -7.12 7.06 -14.85
N LEU A 187 -6.11 6.20 -14.65
CA LEU A 187 -5.30 5.66 -15.74
C LEU A 187 -6.11 4.74 -16.67
N GLU A 188 -7.14 4.08 -16.14
CA GLU A 188 -7.96 3.14 -16.91
C GLU A 188 -8.80 3.86 -17.97
N THR A 189 -9.36 5.02 -17.61
CA THR A 189 -10.19 5.82 -18.52
C THR A 189 -9.42 6.95 -19.21
N GLY A 190 -8.18 7.23 -18.76
CA GLY A 190 -7.41 8.39 -19.17
C GLY A 190 -7.95 9.73 -18.65
N ARG A 191 -8.97 9.70 -17.77
CA ARG A 191 -9.68 10.89 -17.31
C ARG A 191 -8.93 11.57 -16.17
N VAL A 192 -8.64 12.86 -16.35
CA VAL A 192 -8.13 13.74 -15.29
C VAL A 192 -9.25 14.66 -14.83
N LEU A 193 -9.52 14.68 -13.54
CA LEU A 193 -10.42 15.63 -12.90
C LEU A 193 -9.60 16.61 -12.06
N ASP A 194 -9.84 17.91 -12.23
CA ASP A 194 -9.39 18.94 -11.30
C ASP A 194 -10.41 19.12 -10.16
N ARG A 195 -10.16 20.05 -9.23
CA ARG A 195 -11.10 20.37 -8.13
C ARG A 195 -12.54 20.56 -8.60
N ASN A 196 -12.77 21.23 -9.73
CA ASN A 196 -14.11 21.52 -10.22
C ASN A 196 -14.78 20.25 -10.73
N GLY A 197 -14.07 19.45 -11.53
CA GLY A 197 -14.57 18.15 -12.00
C GLY A 197 -14.86 17.19 -10.85
N ILE A 198 -14.01 17.16 -9.81
CA ILE A 198 -14.24 16.33 -8.61
C ILE A 198 -15.47 16.83 -7.85
N ASN A 199 -15.60 18.14 -7.61
CA ASN A 199 -16.77 18.70 -6.92
C ASN A 199 -18.07 18.43 -7.67
N GLN A 200 -18.06 18.51 -9.01
CA GLN A 200 -19.20 18.17 -9.83
C GLN A 200 -19.56 16.68 -9.69
N ALA A 201 -18.57 15.78 -9.71
CA ALA A 201 -18.79 14.35 -9.49
C ALA A 201 -19.39 14.07 -8.10
N ILE A 202 -18.91 14.75 -7.06
CA ILE A 202 -19.47 14.65 -5.70
C ILE A 202 -20.93 15.11 -5.67
N GLN A 203 -21.26 16.24 -6.28
CA GLN A 203 -22.63 16.76 -6.35
C GLN A 203 -23.59 15.82 -7.09
N GLN A 204 -23.08 15.10 -8.10
CA GLN A 204 -23.82 14.10 -8.86
C GLN A 204 -23.86 12.73 -8.18
N GLY A 205 -23.22 12.55 -7.01
CA GLY A 205 -23.14 11.26 -6.32
C GLY A 205 -22.28 10.21 -7.04
N VAL A 206 -21.39 10.63 -7.94
CA VAL A 206 -20.51 9.75 -8.71
C VAL A 206 -19.25 9.46 -7.90
N CYS A 207 -19.35 8.47 -7.00
CA CYS A 207 -18.33 8.12 -6.03
C CYS A 207 -17.51 6.88 -6.44
N ASN A 208 -17.09 6.77 -7.69
CA ASN A 208 -16.37 5.59 -8.20
C ASN A 208 -14.84 5.77 -8.28
N GLY A 209 -14.28 6.75 -7.56
CA GLY A 209 -12.85 7.08 -7.62
C GLY A 209 -11.89 6.03 -7.09
N ASP A 210 -12.37 5.06 -6.32
CA ASP A 210 -11.59 3.91 -5.85
C ASP A 210 -12.49 2.69 -5.74
N PRO A 211 -12.49 1.75 -6.69
CA PRO A 211 -13.34 0.56 -6.64
C PRO A 211 -12.82 -0.50 -5.66
N HIS A 212 -11.55 -0.44 -5.25
CA HIS A 212 -10.96 -1.42 -4.34
C HIS A 212 -10.99 -0.93 -2.89
N GLY A 213 -10.66 0.33 -2.63
CA GLY A 213 -10.63 0.94 -1.28
C GLY A 213 -9.24 1.04 -0.64
N HIS A 214 -8.22 0.39 -1.22
CA HIS A 214 -6.86 0.39 -0.66
C HIS A 214 -6.23 1.79 -0.68
N GLY A 215 -6.30 2.46 -1.82
CA GLY A 215 -5.78 3.81 -1.99
C GLY A 215 -6.51 4.84 -1.12
N THR A 216 -7.81 4.67 -0.90
CA THR A 216 -8.60 5.47 0.06
C THR A 216 -8.07 5.33 1.49
N ALA A 217 -7.79 4.10 1.94
CA ALA A 217 -7.19 3.86 3.26
C ALA A 217 -5.81 4.52 3.41
N VAL A 218 -4.94 4.30 2.41
CA VAL A 218 -3.60 4.89 2.34
C VAL A 218 -3.67 6.42 2.39
N ALA A 219 -4.48 7.03 1.52
CA ALA A 219 -4.67 8.48 1.48
C ALA A 219 -5.20 9.04 2.81
N GLY A 220 -6.05 8.27 3.49
CA GLY A 220 -6.54 8.58 4.82
C GLY A 220 -5.41 8.71 5.84
N ILE A 221 -4.59 7.66 5.96
CA ILE A 221 -3.40 7.66 6.85
C ILE A 221 -2.54 8.88 6.61
N LEU A 222 -2.28 9.18 5.35
CA LEU A 222 -1.40 10.27 4.99
C LEU A 222 -2.00 11.65 5.26
N ALA A 223 -3.22 11.91 4.79
CA ALA A 223 -3.75 13.27 4.71
C ALA A 223 -5.27 13.40 4.98
N GLY A 224 -5.94 12.34 5.42
CA GLY A 224 -7.37 12.38 5.74
C GLY A 224 -7.71 13.38 6.85
N ARG A 225 -8.91 13.96 6.81
CA ARG A 225 -9.45 14.81 7.87
C ARG A 225 -10.97 14.81 7.82
N ASP A 226 -11.61 14.21 8.81
CA ASP A 226 -13.06 14.23 8.94
C ASP A 226 -13.45 15.14 10.11
N HIS A 227 -14.06 16.26 9.75
CA HIS A 227 -14.49 17.29 10.69
C HIS A 227 -15.66 16.86 11.59
N GLN A 228 -16.43 15.85 11.19
CA GLN A 228 -17.59 15.39 11.93
C GLN A 228 -17.19 14.48 13.09
N THR A 229 -16.17 13.65 12.86
CA THR A 229 -15.75 12.59 13.79
C THR A 229 -14.45 12.92 14.52
N GLY A 230 -13.78 14.00 14.13
CA GLY A 230 -12.48 14.41 14.68
C GLY A 230 -11.31 13.59 14.14
N TYR A 231 -11.56 12.68 13.19
CA TYR A 231 -10.52 11.86 12.56
C TYR A 231 -9.52 12.71 11.77
N SER A 232 -8.24 12.31 11.84
CA SER A 232 -7.13 13.00 11.18
C SER A 232 -6.04 12.00 10.76
N GLY A 233 -5.53 12.14 9.54
CA GLY A 233 -4.27 11.58 9.10
C GLY A 233 -3.08 12.36 9.65
N ILE A 234 -1.87 12.02 9.19
CA ILE A 234 -0.62 12.67 9.62
C ILE A 234 -0.53 14.12 9.14
N ALA A 235 -0.89 14.37 7.88
CA ALA A 235 -0.81 15.66 7.20
C ALA A 235 -2.20 16.16 6.75
N PRO A 236 -3.12 16.43 7.70
CA PRO A 236 -4.54 16.72 7.41
C PRO A 236 -4.78 18.10 6.78
N MET A 237 -3.72 18.90 6.56
CA MET A 237 -3.75 20.19 5.88
C MET A 237 -2.96 20.17 4.57
N ALA A 238 -2.39 19.02 4.18
CA ALA A 238 -1.79 18.84 2.87
C ALA A 238 -2.85 18.87 1.78
N ASP A 239 -2.43 19.32 0.61
CA ASP A 239 -3.18 19.15 -0.63
C ASP A 239 -2.99 17.71 -1.12
N ILE A 240 -4.00 17.13 -1.78
CA ILE A 240 -3.96 15.72 -2.19
C ILE A 240 -3.98 15.63 -3.71
N ILE A 241 -3.14 14.76 -4.29
CA ILE A 241 -3.31 14.30 -5.69
C ILE A 241 -3.44 12.78 -5.66
N GLY A 242 -4.56 12.27 -6.20
CA GLY A 242 -4.81 10.83 -6.30
C GLY A 242 -4.63 10.34 -7.73
N VAL A 243 -3.99 9.18 -7.87
CA VAL A 243 -3.91 8.44 -9.13
C VAL A 243 -4.47 7.05 -8.91
N LYS A 244 -5.55 6.72 -9.64
CA LYS A 244 -6.03 5.34 -9.79
C LYS A 244 -5.15 4.67 -10.85
N ALA A 245 -4.15 3.95 -10.37
CA ALA A 245 -3.25 3.13 -11.18
C ALA A 245 -3.80 1.72 -11.45
N LEU A 246 -4.89 1.34 -10.78
CA LEU A 246 -5.61 0.09 -11.02
C LEU A 246 -6.35 0.15 -12.36
N VAL A 247 -5.90 -0.69 -13.29
CA VAL A 247 -6.45 -0.85 -14.65
C VAL A 247 -6.82 -2.31 -14.82
N GLN A 248 -8.09 -2.60 -15.10
CA GLN A 248 -8.60 -3.97 -15.27
C GLN A 248 -8.26 -4.92 -14.10
N GLY A 249 -8.18 -4.37 -12.88
CA GLY A 249 -7.88 -5.13 -11.67
C GLY A 249 -6.39 -5.37 -11.39
N ASP A 250 -5.49 -4.82 -12.21
CA ASP A 250 -4.04 -4.93 -12.03
C ASP A 250 -3.36 -3.55 -11.99
N ILE A 251 -2.16 -3.48 -11.40
CA ILE A 251 -1.33 -2.27 -11.36
C ILE A 251 0.04 -2.61 -11.95
N SER A 252 0.37 -1.98 -13.08
CA SER A 252 1.66 -2.16 -13.76
C SER A 252 2.69 -1.11 -13.37
N ASP A 253 3.97 -1.46 -13.45
CA ASP A 253 5.08 -0.52 -13.25
C ASP A 253 4.99 0.72 -14.15
N ALA A 254 4.55 0.52 -15.40
CA ALA A 254 4.33 1.62 -16.34
C ALA A 254 3.24 2.59 -15.83
N GLY A 255 2.14 2.05 -15.31
CA GLY A 255 1.08 2.84 -14.68
C GLY A 255 1.58 3.58 -13.44
N VAL A 256 2.41 2.95 -12.61
CA VAL A 256 3.02 3.59 -11.44
C VAL A 256 3.93 4.74 -11.86
N ILE A 257 4.82 4.53 -12.84
CA ILE A 257 5.70 5.57 -13.42
C ILE A 257 4.87 6.75 -13.94
N GLN A 258 3.81 6.47 -14.69
CA GLN A 258 2.91 7.49 -15.24
C GLN A 258 2.21 8.29 -14.11
N GLY A 259 1.79 7.62 -13.04
CA GLY A 259 1.20 8.27 -11.88
C GLY A 259 2.18 9.19 -11.14
N ILE A 260 3.40 8.71 -10.90
CA ILE A 260 4.46 9.53 -10.29
C ILE A 260 4.77 10.75 -11.16
N ASP A 261 4.91 10.56 -12.48
CA ASP A 261 5.20 11.66 -13.39
C ASP A 261 4.08 12.70 -13.43
N PHE A 262 2.81 12.27 -13.47
CA PHE A 262 1.67 13.17 -13.39
C PHE A 262 1.72 14.04 -12.13
N ILE A 263 1.93 13.43 -10.96
CA ILE A 263 2.03 14.17 -9.69
C ILE A 263 3.22 15.14 -9.73
N ARG A 264 4.37 14.72 -10.27
CA ARG A 264 5.56 15.56 -10.41
C ARG A 264 5.31 16.79 -11.29
N GLN A 265 4.67 16.59 -12.44
CA GLN A 265 4.30 17.68 -13.33
C GLN A 265 3.33 18.66 -12.65
N LYS A 266 2.29 18.16 -11.97
CA LYS A 266 1.35 19.02 -11.23
C LYS A 266 1.97 19.73 -10.04
N ALA A 267 2.86 19.09 -9.31
CA ALA A 267 3.61 19.73 -8.23
C ALA A 267 4.46 20.89 -8.75
N LYS A 268 5.12 20.70 -9.90
CA LYS A 268 5.90 21.76 -10.57
C LYS A 268 5.02 22.90 -11.08
N GLU A 269 3.92 22.59 -11.78
CA GLU A 269 2.96 23.60 -12.25
C GLU A 269 2.42 24.47 -11.11
N LEU A 270 2.15 23.85 -9.95
CA LEU A 270 1.62 24.52 -8.77
C LEU A 270 2.69 25.15 -7.88
N SER A 271 3.98 24.99 -8.22
CA SER A 271 5.11 25.45 -7.41
C SER A 271 5.06 24.98 -5.96
N LYS A 272 4.73 23.69 -5.76
CA LYS A 272 4.63 23.06 -4.43
C LYS A 272 5.55 21.85 -4.31
N PRO A 273 6.15 21.64 -3.13
CA PRO A 273 6.82 20.37 -2.85
C PRO A 273 5.79 19.23 -2.78
N ALA A 274 6.23 18.01 -3.07
CA ALA A 274 5.38 16.82 -2.99
C ALA A 274 6.07 15.64 -2.31
N VAL A 275 5.27 14.83 -1.63
CA VAL A 275 5.63 13.49 -1.14
C VAL A 275 4.66 12.50 -1.76
N VAL A 276 5.17 11.56 -2.56
CA VAL A 276 4.38 10.55 -3.25
C VAL A 276 4.51 9.23 -2.50
N ASN A 277 3.39 8.63 -2.14
CA ASN A 277 3.33 7.31 -1.54
C ASN A 277 2.94 6.26 -2.57
N ILE A 278 3.67 5.14 -2.57
CA ILE A 278 3.42 3.94 -3.35
C ILE A 278 3.35 2.76 -2.37
N SER A 279 2.13 2.40 -1.95
CA SER A 279 1.89 1.25 -1.07
C SER A 279 1.71 -0.03 -1.90
N LEU A 280 2.59 -0.25 -2.85
CA LEU A 280 2.55 -1.33 -3.82
C LEU A 280 3.93 -1.99 -3.91
N GLY A 281 3.97 -3.21 -4.45
CA GLY A 281 5.21 -3.95 -4.70
C GLY A 281 4.97 -5.08 -5.70
N THR A 282 6.05 -5.55 -6.32
CA THR A 282 6.04 -6.66 -7.27
C THR A 282 7.32 -7.47 -7.13
N HIS A 283 7.32 -8.69 -7.66
CA HIS A 283 8.51 -9.53 -7.81
C HIS A 283 9.02 -9.62 -9.25
N ASN A 284 8.41 -8.88 -10.17
CA ASN A 284 8.75 -8.90 -11.60
C ASN A 284 9.92 -7.95 -11.92
N ASP A 285 10.95 -7.93 -11.06
CA ASP A 285 12.09 -7.00 -11.11
C ASP A 285 13.37 -7.70 -10.56
N PRO A 286 14.61 -7.27 -10.88
CA PRO A 286 15.83 -7.86 -10.31
C PRO A 286 16.02 -7.62 -8.80
N HIS A 287 15.29 -6.68 -8.20
CA HIS A 287 15.45 -6.24 -6.81
C HIS A 287 16.85 -5.71 -6.46
N ASP A 288 17.58 -5.21 -7.45
CA ASP A 288 18.93 -4.65 -7.30
C ASP A 288 19.04 -3.16 -7.69
N GLY A 289 17.89 -2.53 -7.94
CA GLY A 289 17.79 -1.12 -8.33
C GLY A 289 18.03 -0.85 -9.81
N THR A 290 18.27 -1.88 -10.64
CA THR A 290 18.45 -1.71 -12.10
C THR A 290 17.13 -1.71 -12.87
N GLY A 291 16.03 -2.04 -12.22
CA GLY A 291 14.66 -1.97 -12.74
C GLY A 291 14.28 -0.61 -13.29
N LEU A 292 13.35 -0.58 -14.25
CA LEU A 292 12.88 0.68 -14.85
C LEU A 292 12.16 1.55 -13.82
N LEU A 293 11.33 0.95 -12.97
CA LEU A 293 10.64 1.65 -11.90
C LEU A 293 11.63 2.17 -10.86
N ASP A 294 12.59 1.35 -10.43
CA ASP A 294 13.62 1.73 -9.46
C ASP A 294 14.44 2.93 -9.94
N ARG A 295 14.95 2.85 -11.16
CA ARG A 295 15.75 3.92 -11.77
C ARG A 295 14.94 5.20 -11.95
N TYR A 296 13.65 5.07 -12.30
CA TYR A 296 12.78 6.22 -12.41
C TYR A 296 12.55 6.87 -11.04
N ILE A 297 12.26 6.07 -10.00
CA ILE A 297 12.09 6.56 -8.62
C ILE A 297 13.37 7.25 -8.14
N ASP A 298 14.54 6.63 -8.34
CA ASP A 298 15.85 7.20 -7.98
C ASP A 298 16.09 8.55 -8.69
N GLN A 299 15.77 8.63 -9.98
CA GLN A 299 15.92 9.85 -10.76
C GLN A 299 15.02 11.00 -10.28
N VAL A 300 13.77 10.70 -9.86
CA VAL A 300 12.79 11.74 -9.52
C VAL A 300 12.77 12.12 -8.05
N SER A 301 13.22 11.23 -7.16
CA SER A 301 13.23 11.47 -5.73
C SER A 301 14.40 12.39 -5.34
N ALA A 302 14.10 13.67 -5.15
CA ALA A 302 15.06 14.73 -4.89
C ALA A 302 14.48 15.81 -3.98
N SER A 303 15.27 16.85 -3.67
CA SER A 303 14.81 17.98 -2.87
C SER A 303 13.53 18.59 -3.46
N GLY A 304 12.45 18.63 -2.65
CA GLY A 304 11.14 19.13 -3.05
C GLY A 304 10.21 18.09 -3.70
N PHE A 305 10.69 16.88 -4.00
CA PHE A 305 9.86 15.80 -4.51
C PHE A 305 10.37 14.44 -4.02
N ILE A 306 9.71 13.85 -3.03
CA ILE A 306 10.16 12.58 -2.42
C ILE A 306 9.18 11.47 -2.74
N VAL A 307 9.68 10.30 -3.12
CA VAL A 307 8.88 9.08 -3.28
C VAL A 307 9.13 8.15 -2.10
N VAL A 308 8.05 7.63 -1.50
CA VAL A 308 8.05 6.70 -0.37
C VAL A 308 7.35 5.41 -0.81
N VAL A 309 8.00 4.27 -0.60
CA VAL A 309 7.53 2.96 -1.08
C VAL A 309 7.44 1.97 0.08
N SER A 310 6.41 1.12 0.09
CA SER A 310 6.29 0.01 1.06
C SER A 310 7.27 -1.13 0.77
N ALA A 311 7.74 -1.82 1.81
CA ALA A 311 8.69 -2.93 1.66
C ALA A 311 8.08 -4.25 1.13
N GLY A 312 6.76 -4.35 1.02
CA GLY A 312 6.05 -5.60 0.72
C GLY A 312 5.68 -6.42 1.97
N ASN A 313 4.78 -7.38 1.79
CA ASN A 313 4.22 -8.23 2.85
C ASN A 313 4.79 -9.67 2.82
N GLU A 314 5.68 -9.96 1.88
CA GLU A 314 6.12 -11.30 1.50
C GLU A 314 7.30 -11.81 2.35
N GLY A 315 7.77 -11.02 3.33
CA GLY A 315 8.97 -11.35 4.13
C GLY A 315 8.89 -12.66 4.93
N HIS A 316 7.69 -13.17 5.20
CA HIS A 316 7.46 -14.46 5.87
C HIS A 316 7.16 -15.60 4.89
N MET A 317 6.98 -15.29 3.60
CA MET A 317 6.67 -16.27 2.56
C MET A 317 7.94 -16.87 1.96
N ARG A 318 7.86 -18.13 1.52
CA ARG A 318 8.99 -18.85 0.93
C ARG A 318 9.12 -18.55 -0.57
N LEU A 319 9.14 -17.27 -0.94
CA LEU A 319 9.20 -16.82 -2.34
C LEU A 319 10.61 -16.44 -2.80
N HIS A 320 11.59 -16.34 -1.88
CA HIS A 320 12.97 -16.01 -2.20
C HIS A 320 13.92 -17.14 -1.80
N ALA A 321 14.80 -17.54 -2.73
CA ALA A 321 15.89 -18.47 -2.49
C ALA A 321 17.20 -17.90 -3.04
N LYS A 322 18.31 -18.14 -2.34
CA LYS A 322 19.64 -17.70 -2.73
C LYS A 322 20.62 -18.86 -2.66
N THR A 323 21.40 -19.06 -3.71
CA THR A 323 22.46 -20.08 -3.77
C THR A 323 23.70 -19.54 -4.50
N ARG A 324 24.83 -20.23 -4.35
CA ARG A 324 26.04 -19.98 -5.14
C ARG A 324 26.12 -21.02 -6.24
N VAL A 325 26.29 -20.56 -7.47
CA VAL A 325 26.31 -21.41 -8.66
C VAL A 325 27.73 -21.43 -9.20
N ASN A 326 28.29 -22.61 -9.41
CA ASN A 326 29.54 -22.74 -10.15
C ASN A 326 29.22 -22.66 -11.66
N PRO A 327 30.12 -22.13 -12.49
CA PRO A 327 29.93 -22.18 -13.94
C PRO A 327 29.69 -23.63 -14.40
N SER A 328 28.74 -23.82 -15.33
CA SER A 328 28.34 -25.15 -15.83
C SER A 328 27.63 -26.05 -14.82
N SER A 329 27.06 -25.51 -13.74
CA SER A 329 26.23 -26.28 -12.82
C SER A 329 24.74 -26.12 -13.11
N ASN A 330 24.01 -27.20 -12.81
CA ASN A 330 22.57 -27.24 -12.86
C ASN A 330 22.00 -27.10 -11.45
N LEU A 331 21.03 -26.22 -11.27
CA LEU A 331 20.27 -26.09 -10.04
C LEU A 331 18.88 -26.67 -10.23
N ARG A 332 18.45 -27.55 -9.33
CA ARG A 332 17.10 -28.10 -9.34
C ARG A 332 16.28 -27.49 -8.22
N PHE A 333 15.07 -27.06 -8.54
CA PHE A 333 14.10 -26.58 -7.56
C PHE A 333 12.72 -27.14 -7.87
N ASN A 334 11.92 -27.33 -6.83
CA ASN A 334 10.54 -27.78 -6.95
C ASN A 334 9.63 -26.55 -6.85
N LEU A 335 8.70 -26.43 -7.78
CA LEU A 335 7.67 -25.39 -7.72
C LEU A 335 6.38 -26.00 -7.16
N GLU A 336 5.84 -25.38 -6.12
CA GLU A 336 4.50 -25.67 -5.63
C GLU A 336 3.49 -24.75 -6.36
N GLY A 337 2.79 -25.30 -7.36
CA GLY A 337 1.74 -24.59 -8.12
C GLY A 337 2.19 -24.02 -9.48
N PHE A 338 1.35 -23.17 -10.06
CA PHE A 338 1.64 -22.43 -11.30
C PHE A 338 2.35 -21.12 -10.94
N GLY A 339 3.39 -20.73 -11.70
CA GLY A 339 4.11 -19.49 -11.46
C GLY A 339 4.92 -19.04 -12.67
N THR A 340 5.24 -17.75 -12.69
CA THR A 340 6.19 -17.14 -13.63
C THR A 340 7.58 -17.17 -13.01
N ILE A 341 8.57 -17.72 -13.73
CA ILE A 341 9.98 -17.57 -13.35
C ILE A 341 10.52 -16.35 -14.10
N VAL A 342 10.93 -15.34 -13.36
CA VAL A 342 11.70 -14.20 -13.90
C VAL A 342 13.14 -14.33 -13.42
N GLY A 343 14.09 -14.38 -14.35
CA GLY A 343 15.50 -14.57 -14.06
C GLY A 343 16.32 -13.40 -14.56
N TRP A 344 17.06 -12.75 -13.64
CA TRP A 344 17.97 -11.65 -13.95
C TRP A 344 19.41 -12.09 -13.70
N TYR A 345 20.32 -11.77 -14.61
CA TYR A 345 21.71 -12.20 -14.53
C TYR A 345 22.66 -11.18 -15.17
N SER A 346 23.88 -11.09 -14.63
CA SER A 346 24.92 -10.17 -15.12
C SER A 346 25.60 -10.69 -16.38
N GLY A 347 26.11 -9.78 -17.23
CA GLY A 347 26.70 -10.07 -18.54
C GLY A 347 27.96 -10.96 -18.57
N SER A 348 28.46 -11.43 -17.43
CA SER A 348 29.45 -12.52 -17.38
C SER A 348 28.84 -13.91 -17.64
N ILE A 349 27.51 -14.02 -17.57
CA ILE A 349 26.75 -15.22 -17.92
C ILE A 349 26.24 -15.05 -19.35
N THR A 350 26.66 -15.93 -20.26
CA THR A 350 26.31 -15.88 -21.68
C THR A 350 24.95 -16.50 -21.98
N ARG A 351 24.51 -17.45 -21.15
CA ARG A 351 23.22 -18.14 -21.32
C ARG A 351 22.64 -18.64 -20.00
N LEU A 352 21.35 -18.35 -19.78
CA LEU A 352 20.53 -18.94 -18.73
C LEU A 352 19.53 -19.91 -19.36
N GLY A 353 19.43 -21.13 -18.83
CA GLY A 353 18.43 -22.12 -19.24
C GLY A 353 17.47 -22.46 -18.12
N VAL A 354 16.18 -22.59 -18.43
CA VAL A 354 15.14 -23.14 -17.54
C VAL A 354 14.58 -24.39 -18.20
N CYS A 355 14.73 -25.55 -17.57
CA CYS A 355 14.33 -26.84 -18.13
C CYS A 355 13.30 -27.55 -17.24
N SER A 356 12.27 -28.16 -17.84
CA SER A 356 11.48 -29.22 -17.21
C SER A 356 11.52 -30.49 -18.07
N SER A 357 10.60 -30.65 -19.02
CA SER A 357 10.63 -31.64 -20.12
C SER A 357 11.21 -31.06 -21.42
N SER A 358 11.18 -29.73 -21.54
CA SER A 358 11.85 -28.94 -22.57
C SER A 358 12.63 -27.81 -21.90
N CYS A 359 13.63 -27.26 -22.61
CA CYS A 359 14.46 -26.18 -22.10
C CYS A 359 14.18 -24.88 -22.83
N LEU A 360 14.03 -23.80 -22.07
CA LEU A 360 14.01 -22.42 -22.56
C LEU A 360 15.35 -21.77 -22.25
N TYR A 361 16.00 -21.18 -23.24
CA TYR A 361 17.28 -20.49 -23.05
C TYR A 361 17.14 -19.01 -23.39
N ALA A 362 17.74 -18.15 -22.56
CA ALA A 362 17.90 -16.73 -22.81
C ALA A 362 19.38 -16.35 -22.81
N GLN A 363 19.77 -15.46 -23.71
CA GLN A 363 21.07 -14.77 -23.69
C GLN A 363 20.95 -13.43 -22.99
N ALA A 364 22.06 -12.87 -22.50
CA ALA A 364 22.05 -11.60 -21.80
C ALA A 364 21.36 -10.51 -22.65
N GLY A 365 20.38 -9.82 -22.07
CA GLY A 365 19.57 -8.81 -22.76
C GLY A 365 18.44 -9.35 -23.64
N GLN A 366 18.22 -10.67 -23.68
CA GLN A 366 17.07 -11.27 -24.35
C GLN A 366 15.99 -11.68 -23.35
N THR A 367 14.76 -11.27 -23.62
CA THR A 367 13.58 -11.82 -22.97
C THR A 367 13.05 -12.97 -23.81
N VAL A 368 12.90 -14.16 -23.20
CA VAL A 368 12.32 -15.33 -23.85
C VAL A 368 11.20 -15.84 -22.96
N SER A 369 10.02 -16.06 -23.53
CA SER A 369 8.84 -16.54 -22.80
C SER A 369 8.27 -17.79 -23.48
N SER A 370 8.04 -18.84 -22.71
CA SER A 370 7.34 -20.05 -23.15
C SER A 370 6.68 -20.72 -21.95
N THR A 371 5.59 -21.46 -22.18
CA THR A 371 5.04 -22.36 -21.17
C THR A 371 5.95 -23.57 -21.02
N VAL A 372 6.59 -23.72 -19.86
CA VAL A 372 7.48 -24.84 -19.55
C VAL A 372 6.68 -25.85 -18.73
N ALA A 373 6.06 -26.82 -19.44
CA ALA A 373 5.14 -27.88 -18.99
C ALA A 373 3.71 -27.46 -18.58
N SER A 374 2.71 -28.04 -19.26
CA SER A 374 1.32 -28.14 -18.82
C SER A 374 1.13 -29.48 -18.08
N MET A 375 0.80 -29.50 -16.78
CA MET A 375 0.48 -30.77 -16.11
C MET A 375 -0.41 -30.65 -14.86
N VAL A 376 -1.07 -31.78 -14.56
CA VAL A 376 -2.08 -32.01 -13.51
C VAL A 376 -1.42 -32.08 -12.12
N ILE A 377 -2.10 -31.53 -11.11
CA ILE A 377 -1.66 -31.22 -9.72
C ILE A 377 -1.04 -32.40 -8.93
N SER A 378 -1.02 -33.63 -9.43
CA SER A 378 -0.60 -34.82 -8.67
C SER A 378 0.92 -35.08 -8.61
N GLN A 379 1.76 -34.34 -9.35
CA GLN A 379 3.22 -34.43 -9.26
C GLN A 379 3.85 -33.03 -9.32
N LEU A 380 4.66 -32.68 -8.30
CA LEU A 380 5.41 -31.42 -8.30
C LEU A 380 6.49 -31.46 -9.39
N PRO A 381 6.53 -30.49 -10.32
CA PRO A 381 7.56 -30.46 -11.34
C PRO A 381 8.91 -30.04 -10.74
N THR A 382 9.97 -30.78 -11.08
CA THR A 382 11.36 -30.34 -10.87
C THR A 382 11.78 -29.49 -12.06
N VAL A 383 12.19 -28.25 -11.79
CA VAL A 383 12.74 -27.33 -12.79
C VAL A 383 14.24 -27.21 -12.59
N GLU A 384 14.99 -27.27 -13.68
CA GLU A 384 16.46 -27.16 -13.71
C GLU A 384 16.90 -25.81 -14.30
N LEU A 385 17.65 -25.01 -13.55
CA LEU A 385 18.32 -23.81 -14.02
C LEU A 385 19.75 -24.17 -14.46
N THR A 386 20.09 -23.97 -15.73
CA THR A 386 21.46 -24.16 -16.24
C THR A 386 22.13 -22.81 -16.44
N VAL A 387 23.31 -22.62 -15.83
CA VAL A 387 24.14 -21.42 -16.02
C VAL A 387 25.37 -21.78 -16.86
N CYS A 388 25.47 -21.23 -18.07
CA CYS A 388 26.59 -21.47 -18.97
C CYS A 388 27.71 -20.41 -18.78
N PRO A 389 29.00 -20.83 -18.73
CA PRO A 389 30.14 -19.90 -18.73
C PRO A 389 30.28 -19.15 -20.07
N ALA A 390 31.07 -18.08 -20.02
CA ALA A 390 31.52 -17.34 -21.20
C ALA A 390 32.38 -18.16 -22.16
#